data_AF-A0A418Q4G5-F1
#
_entry.id   AF-A0A418Q4G5-F1
#
_cell.length_a   1.000
_cell.length_b   1.000
_cell.length_c   1.000
_cell.angle_alpha   90.00
_cell.angle_beta   90.00
_cell.angle_gamma   90.00
#
_symmetry.space_group_name_H-M   'P 1'
#
loop_
_entity.id
_entity.type
_entity.pdbx_description
1 polymer ?
#
loop_
_entity_poly.entity_id
_entity_poly.type
_entity_poly.pdbx_seq_one_letter_code
_entity_poly.pdbx_strand_id
1 'polypeptide(L)'
;MATVTDILTTPTAELFHTHRADIIRLLKTISHTDTLYAAFAYAAHEAGISRVAGTTRTSTYLARLLDTSEYQARQWINLGISLYKPPEPPKDDGDGDASDSTAEDPGDNGDTDDAQNRADQLAERRRAHEAHQAHLAAQAQARKQARKLSDAKLAEINRELEHLHPSLHTEHHHILFDNATTMATTTTVDDL
;
A
#
# COMPACT_ATOMS: atom_id res chain seq x y z
N MET A 1 28.80 -31.78 -0.88
CA MET A 1 27.54 -31.38 -1.53
C MET A 1 27.39 -29.90 -1.33
N ALA A 2 27.41 -29.10 -2.40
CA ALA A 2 27.16 -27.66 -2.31
C ALA A 2 25.68 -27.44 -1.96
N THR A 3 25.43 -26.50 -1.06
CA THR A 3 24.09 -26.16 -0.58
C THR A 3 23.63 -24.82 -1.18
N VAL A 4 22.31 -24.60 -1.25
CA VAL A 4 21.72 -23.32 -1.69
C VAL A 4 22.17 -22.13 -0.82
N THR A 5 22.65 -22.38 0.40
CA THR A 5 23.21 -21.32 1.25
C THR A 5 24.54 -20.80 0.69
N ASP A 6 25.36 -21.67 0.08
CA ASP A 6 26.71 -21.33 -0.38
C ASP A 6 26.71 -20.30 -1.52
N ILE A 7 25.66 -20.29 -2.36
CA ILE A 7 25.46 -19.26 -3.39
C ILE A 7 25.06 -17.90 -2.81
N LEU A 8 24.41 -17.87 -1.64
CA LEU A 8 24.01 -16.61 -1.00
C LEU A 8 25.17 -15.95 -0.26
N THR A 9 26.15 -16.73 0.19
CA THR A 9 27.33 -16.22 0.94
C THR A 9 28.58 -16.09 0.10
N THR A 10 28.73 -16.93 -0.94
CA THR A 10 29.93 -17.00 -1.80
C THR A 10 29.51 -17.34 -3.23
N PRO A 11 28.85 -16.39 -3.94
CA PRO A 11 28.32 -16.64 -5.26
C PRO A 11 29.46 -16.91 -6.27
N THR A 12 29.40 -18.08 -6.92
CA THR A 12 30.23 -18.41 -8.07
C THR A 12 29.36 -18.77 -9.26
N ALA A 13 29.90 -18.66 -10.49
CA ALA A 13 29.17 -19.01 -11.71
C ALA A 13 28.69 -20.47 -11.69
N GLU A 14 29.50 -21.39 -11.18
CA GLU A 14 29.18 -22.80 -11.06
C GLU A 14 28.02 -23.07 -10.07
N LEU A 15 28.03 -22.40 -8.92
CA LEU A 15 26.93 -22.47 -7.96
C LEU A 15 25.65 -21.84 -8.51
N PHE A 16 25.77 -20.76 -9.29
CA PHE A 16 24.63 -20.11 -9.94
C PHE A 16 23.96 -21.02 -10.95
N HIS A 17 24.72 -21.64 -11.84
CA HIS A 17 24.14 -22.56 -12.82
C HIS A 17 23.51 -23.79 -12.16
N THR A 18 24.11 -24.29 -11.08
CA THR A 18 23.59 -25.43 -10.31
C THR A 18 22.29 -25.12 -9.58
N HIS A 19 22.16 -23.96 -8.94
CA HIS A 19 21.02 -23.62 -8.06
C HIS A 19 20.02 -22.61 -8.66
N ARG A 20 20.19 -22.20 -9.93
CA ARG A 20 19.35 -21.20 -10.61
C ARG A 20 17.85 -21.48 -10.48
N ALA A 21 17.42 -22.74 -10.67
CA ALA A 21 16.00 -23.10 -10.62
C ALA A 21 15.40 -22.91 -9.21
N ASP A 22 16.16 -23.31 -8.18
CA ASP A 22 15.74 -23.15 -6.78
C ASP A 22 15.72 -21.68 -6.36
N ILE A 23 16.69 -20.88 -6.81
CA ILE A 23 16.70 -19.43 -6.59
C ILE A 23 15.50 -18.77 -7.27
N ILE A 24 15.18 -19.13 -8.52
CA ILE A 24 14.00 -18.59 -9.21
C ILE A 24 12.72 -18.98 -8.48
N ARG A 25 12.62 -20.22 -7.98
CA ARG A 25 11.46 -20.66 -7.20
C ARG A 25 11.34 -19.86 -5.91
N LEU A 26 12.45 -19.71 -5.18
CA LEU A 26 12.54 -18.91 -3.97
C LEU A 26 12.14 -17.45 -4.23
N LEU A 27 12.68 -16.82 -5.27
CA LEU A 27 12.34 -15.45 -5.67
C LEU A 27 10.85 -15.31 -6.03
N LYS A 28 10.23 -16.30 -6.69
CA LYS A 28 8.79 -16.30 -6.98
C LYS A 28 7.93 -16.46 -5.72
N THR A 29 8.42 -17.17 -4.70
CA THR A 29 7.72 -17.31 -3.43
C THR A 29 7.86 -16.03 -2.59
N ILE A 30 9.07 -15.46 -2.53
CA ILE A 30 9.35 -14.21 -1.82
C ILE A 30 8.78 -13.00 -2.58
N SER A 31 8.49 -13.10 -3.90
CA SER A 31 7.84 -12.02 -4.65
C SER A 31 6.41 -11.71 -4.18
N HIS A 32 5.91 -12.45 -3.20
CA HIS A 32 4.63 -12.23 -2.52
C HIS A 32 4.84 -11.58 -1.13
N THR A 33 5.98 -10.94 -0.90
CA THR A 33 6.26 -10.16 0.32
C THR A 33 5.16 -9.15 0.61
N ASP A 34 4.62 -8.49 -0.42
CA ASP A 34 3.48 -7.57 -0.26
C ASP A 34 2.23 -8.25 0.31
N THR A 35 2.00 -9.54 0.01
CA THR A 35 0.87 -10.31 0.54
C THR A 35 1.09 -10.66 2.02
N LEU A 36 2.33 -10.99 2.41
CA LEU A 36 2.71 -11.19 3.81
C LEU A 36 2.60 -9.89 4.62
N TYR A 37 3.13 -8.79 4.08
CA TYR A 37 2.98 -7.48 4.69
C TYR A 37 1.51 -7.06 4.78
N ALA A 38 0.69 -7.37 3.78
CA ALA A 38 -0.74 -7.10 3.81
C ALA A 38 -1.48 -7.93 4.88
N ALA A 39 -1.17 -9.22 5.02
CA ALA A 39 -1.74 -10.07 6.06
C ALA A 39 -1.40 -9.55 7.46
N PHE A 40 -0.12 -9.23 7.69
CA PHE A 40 0.36 -8.67 8.94
C PHE A 40 -0.26 -7.29 9.23
N ALA A 41 -0.30 -6.41 8.23
CA ALA A 41 -0.89 -5.09 8.36
C ALA A 41 -2.41 -5.14 8.65
N TYR A 42 -3.13 -6.08 8.04
CA TYR A 42 -4.54 -6.32 8.33
C TYR A 42 -4.76 -6.81 9.76
N ALA A 43 -3.98 -7.80 10.22
CA ALA A 43 -4.04 -8.28 11.59
C ALA A 43 -3.74 -7.17 12.61
N ALA A 44 -2.73 -6.33 12.35
CA ALA A 44 -2.41 -5.17 13.18
C ALA A 44 -3.54 -4.11 13.19
N HIS A 45 -4.26 -3.97 12.09
CA HIS A 45 -5.41 -3.08 11.97
C HIS A 45 -6.61 -3.58 12.78
N GLU A 46 -6.97 -4.86 12.63
CA GLU A 46 -8.05 -5.52 13.39
C GLU A 46 -7.76 -5.54 14.90
N ALA A 47 -6.50 -5.77 15.29
CA ALA A 47 -6.07 -5.74 16.69
C ALA A 47 -6.04 -4.33 17.30
N GLY A 48 -6.27 -3.28 16.52
CA GLY A 48 -6.28 -1.90 17.01
C GLY A 48 -4.94 -1.46 17.63
N ILE A 49 -3.81 -2.01 17.14
CA ILE A 49 -2.48 -1.86 17.77
C ILE A 49 -2.06 -0.40 17.94
N SER A 50 -2.60 0.51 17.15
CA SER A 50 -2.30 1.93 17.25
C SER A 50 -2.61 2.49 18.64
N ARG A 51 -3.69 2.02 19.29
CA ARG A 51 -4.07 2.45 20.65
C ARG A 51 -3.08 1.95 21.69
N VAL A 52 -2.63 0.70 21.55
CA VAL A 52 -1.70 0.06 22.48
C VAL A 52 -0.29 0.66 22.33
N ALA A 53 0.14 0.90 21.09
CA ALA A 53 1.44 1.46 20.77
C ALA A 53 1.51 3.00 20.88
N GLY A 54 0.44 3.66 21.33
CA GLY A 54 0.40 5.13 21.47
C GLY A 54 0.57 5.91 20.17
N THR A 55 0.23 5.30 19.02
CA THR A 55 0.29 5.95 17.71
C THR A 55 -1.09 6.39 17.26
N THR A 56 -1.17 7.49 16.51
CA THR A 56 -2.45 8.00 16.00
C THR A 56 -3.09 7.08 14.97
N ARG A 57 -2.29 6.29 14.25
CA ARG A 57 -2.74 5.40 13.16
C ARG A 57 -1.91 4.13 13.12
N THR A 58 -2.55 3.00 12.80
CA THR A 58 -1.86 1.71 12.59
C THR A 58 -0.78 1.80 11.51
N SER A 59 -1.00 2.60 10.46
CA SER A 59 0.01 2.83 9.42
C SER A 59 1.29 3.51 9.93
N THR A 60 1.17 4.40 10.92
CA THR A 60 2.33 5.09 11.53
C THR A 60 3.12 4.12 12.39
N TYR A 61 2.44 3.24 13.13
CA TYR A 61 3.09 2.15 13.85
C TYR A 61 3.85 1.22 12.91
N LEU A 62 3.20 0.73 11.84
CA LEU A 62 3.82 -0.19 10.88
C LEU A 62 4.97 0.46 10.11
N ALA A 63 4.86 1.74 9.76
CA ALA A 63 5.93 2.48 9.11
C ALA A 63 7.21 2.53 9.95
N ARG A 64 7.07 2.75 11.27
CA ARG A 64 8.21 2.74 12.20
C ARG A 64 8.77 1.34 12.43
N LEU A 65 7.90 0.34 12.58
CA LEU A 65 8.30 -1.04 12.85
C LEU A 65 9.02 -1.70 11.68
N LEU A 66 8.56 -1.43 10.44
CA LEU A 66 9.05 -2.09 9.23
C LEU A 66 9.99 -1.20 8.42
N ASP A 67 10.47 -0.10 9.02
CA ASP A 67 11.30 0.93 8.40
C ASP A 67 10.86 1.28 6.96
N THR A 68 9.60 1.69 6.85
CA THR A 68 8.98 2.01 5.55
C THR A 68 8.18 3.29 5.61
N SER A 69 7.72 3.76 4.45
CA SER A 69 6.85 4.94 4.40
C SER A 69 5.45 4.64 4.93
N GLU A 70 4.83 5.62 5.59
CA GLU A 70 3.41 5.52 5.99
C GLU A 70 2.46 5.32 4.81
N TYR A 71 2.87 5.73 3.61
CA TYR A 71 2.10 5.47 2.40
C TYR A 71 2.11 3.98 2.06
N GLN A 72 3.28 3.35 2.08
CA GLN A 72 3.43 1.91 1.81
C GLN A 72 2.69 1.07 2.86
N ALA A 73 2.84 1.41 4.14
CA ALA A 73 2.10 0.76 5.22
C ALA A 73 0.57 0.85 5.01
N ARG A 74 0.05 1.99 4.54
CA ARG A 74 -1.37 2.13 4.16
C ARG A 74 -1.76 1.26 2.96
N GLN A 75 -0.88 1.13 1.96
CA GLN A 75 -1.15 0.24 0.82
C GLN A 75 -1.31 -1.20 1.29
N TRP A 76 -0.43 -1.67 2.19
CA TRP A 76 -0.54 -3.01 2.77
C TRP A 76 -1.80 -3.20 3.61
N ILE A 77 -2.20 -2.21 4.42
CA ILE A 77 -3.48 -2.27 5.14
C ILE A 77 -4.66 -2.41 4.16
N ASN A 78 -4.71 -1.57 3.12
CA ASN A 78 -5.80 -1.60 2.14
C ASN A 78 -5.84 -2.91 1.35
N LEU A 79 -4.67 -3.41 0.94
CA LEU A 79 -4.53 -4.70 0.27
C LEU A 79 -4.99 -5.83 1.21
N GLY A 80 -4.60 -5.77 2.48
CA GLY A 80 -4.99 -6.74 3.49
C GLY A 80 -6.50 -6.75 3.74
N ILE A 81 -7.13 -5.58 3.84
CA ILE A 81 -8.59 -5.45 3.91
C ILE A 81 -9.24 -6.09 2.67
N SER A 82 -8.73 -5.81 1.47
CA SER A 82 -9.26 -6.37 0.23
C SER A 82 -9.15 -7.90 0.15
N LEU A 83 -8.11 -8.48 0.74
CA LEU A 83 -7.81 -9.91 0.65
C LEU A 83 -8.45 -10.73 1.77
N TYR A 84 -8.55 -10.16 2.98
CA TYR A 84 -8.85 -10.89 4.20
C TYR A 84 -10.12 -10.44 4.92
N LYS A 85 -10.65 -9.24 4.65
CA LYS A 85 -11.93 -8.82 5.23
C LYS A 85 -13.03 -9.70 4.64
N PRO A 86 -13.82 -10.42 5.48
CA PRO A 86 -14.96 -11.18 4.99
C PRO A 86 -15.93 -10.26 4.21
N PRO A 87 -16.48 -10.71 3.07
CA PRO A 87 -17.44 -9.92 2.32
C PRO A 87 -18.64 -9.60 3.21
N GLU A 88 -19.08 -8.34 3.18
CA GLU A 88 -20.27 -7.93 3.93
C GLU A 88 -21.48 -8.72 3.39
N PRO A 89 -22.31 -9.31 4.28
CA PRO A 89 -23.47 -10.07 3.84
C PRO A 89 -24.37 -9.16 2.99
N PRO A 90 -25.02 -9.70 1.94
CA PRO A 90 -25.94 -8.93 1.13
C PRO A 90 -26.97 -8.30 2.05
N LYS A 91 -27.18 -6.99 1.91
CA LYS A 91 -28.28 -6.32 2.59
C LYS A 91 -29.57 -6.95 2.07
N ASP A 92 -30.30 -7.57 2.98
CA ASP A 92 -31.65 -8.03 2.69
C ASP A 92 -32.49 -6.77 2.47
N ASP A 93 -32.77 -6.46 1.20
CA ASP A 93 -33.73 -5.43 0.83
C ASP A 93 -35.14 -5.99 1.09
N GLY A 94 -35.43 -6.27 2.35
CA GLY A 94 -36.72 -6.76 2.82
C GLY A 94 -37.70 -5.61 2.99
N ASP A 95 -38.73 -5.60 2.14
CA ASP A 95 -39.97 -4.84 2.32
C ASP A 95 -40.48 -4.92 3.77
N GLY A 96 -40.79 -3.75 4.33
CA GLY A 96 -41.42 -3.59 5.63
C GLY A 96 -42.46 -2.48 5.57
N ASP A 97 -43.60 -2.79 4.95
CA ASP A 97 -44.84 -2.04 5.04
C ASP A 97 -45.49 -2.20 6.44
N ALA A 98 -46.09 -1.10 6.91
CA ALA A 98 -47.15 -0.93 7.90
C ALA A 98 -47.13 -1.62 9.29
N SER A 99 -47.14 -0.79 10.35
CA SER A 99 -48.12 -0.84 11.46
C SER A 99 -47.96 0.44 12.31
N ASP A 100 -48.78 1.48 12.11
CA ASP A 100 -50.13 1.76 12.65
C ASP A 100 -50.13 2.42 14.04
N SER A 101 -50.69 3.64 14.15
CA SER A 101 -51.68 4.02 15.17
C SER A 101 -51.93 5.55 15.27
N THR A 102 -53.18 5.93 14.90
CA THR A 102 -54.09 6.86 15.62
C THR A 102 -54.22 8.35 15.21
N ALA A 103 -55.37 8.62 14.56
CA ALA A 103 -56.35 9.72 14.71
C ALA A 103 -56.07 11.18 14.27
N GLU A 104 -56.90 11.61 13.30
CA GLU A 104 -57.69 12.86 13.21
C GLU A 104 -56.99 14.25 13.27
N ASP A 105 -57.01 14.99 12.15
CA ASP A 105 -57.71 16.30 11.99
C ASP A 105 -57.55 16.83 10.54
N PRO A 106 -58.59 17.26 9.80
CA PRO A 106 -58.46 17.78 8.45
C PRO A 106 -58.39 19.31 8.45
N GLY A 107 -57.18 19.85 8.32
CA GLY A 107 -57.02 21.25 7.92
C GLY A 107 -55.66 21.84 8.24
N ASP A 108 -54.79 21.94 7.24
CA ASP A 108 -54.14 23.22 6.91
C ASP A 108 -53.46 23.15 5.55
N ASN A 109 -53.51 24.24 4.80
CA ASN A 109 -52.89 24.39 3.49
C ASN A 109 -51.39 24.68 3.66
N GLY A 110 -50.52 23.88 3.04
CA GLY A 110 -49.13 24.29 2.79
C GLY A 110 -48.16 23.14 2.56
N ASP A 111 -48.06 22.63 1.32
CA ASP A 111 -47.00 21.66 1.00
C ASP A 111 -46.59 21.68 -0.49
N THR A 112 -46.01 22.80 -0.94
CA THR A 112 -45.35 22.89 -2.27
C THR A 112 -43.85 23.20 -2.19
N ASP A 113 -43.32 23.53 -1.01
CA ASP A 113 -41.91 23.94 -0.84
C ASP A 113 -40.96 22.76 -0.53
N ASP A 114 -41.44 21.61 -0.03
CA ASP A 114 -40.58 20.48 0.37
C ASP A 114 -40.15 19.56 -0.80
N ALA A 115 -40.80 19.65 -1.96
CA ALA A 115 -40.43 18.88 -3.14
C ALA A 115 -39.27 19.54 -3.93
N GLN A 116 -39.23 20.87 -3.99
CA GLN A 116 -38.18 21.63 -4.69
C GLN A 116 -36.86 21.58 -3.92
N ASN A 117 -36.91 21.73 -2.59
CA ASN A 117 -35.72 21.66 -1.73
C ASN A 117 -34.97 20.32 -1.79
N ARG A 118 -35.69 19.19 -1.96
CA ARG A 118 -35.05 17.86 -2.09
C ARG A 118 -34.38 17.64 -3.45
N ALA A 119 -34.93 18.20 -4.52
CA ALA A 119 -34.34 18.13 -5.86
C ALA A 119 -33.03 18.93 -5.94
N ASP A 120 -33.00 20.11 -5.32
CA ASP A 120 -31.82 20.98 -5.31
C ASP A 120 -30.67 20.38 -4.47
N GLN A 121 -30.96 19.76 -3.33
CA GLN A 121 -29.95 19.08 -2.51
C GLN A 121 -29.32 17.87 -3.24
N LEU A 122 -30.08 17.13 -4.03
CA LEU A 122 -29.56 16.03 -4.85
C LEU A 122 -28.68 16.53 -6.01
N ALA A 123 -29.06 17.65 -6.64
CA ALA A 123 -28.28 18.26 -7.71
C ALA A 123 -26.94 18.83 -7.18
N GLU A 124 -26.95 19.44 -6.01
CA GLU A 124 -25.74 19.96 -5.37
C GLU A 124 -24.80 18.84 -4.92
N ARG A 125 -25.34 17.76 -4.35
CA ARG A 125 -24.54 16.58 -3.98
C ARG A 125 -23.90 15.90 -5.20
N ARG A 126 -24.60 15.83 -6.34
CA ARG A 126 -24.03 15.30 -7.59
C ARG A 126 -22.88 16.17 -8.10
N ARG A 127 -23.04 17.49 -8.11
CA ARG A 127 -21.97 18.43 -8.51
C ARG A 127 -20.74 18.32 -7.62
N ALA A 128 -20.93 18.18 -6.30
CA ALA A 128 -19.83 18.00 -5.35
C ALA A 128 -19.08 16.67 -5.56
N HIS A 129 -19.81 15.57 -5.81
CA HIS A 129 -19.19 14.27 -6.11
C HIS A 129 -18.44 14.26 -7.44
N GLU A 130 -18.97 14.89 -8.48
CA GLU A 130 -18.33 14.96 -9.79
C GLU A 130 -17.05 15.80 -9.73
N ALA A 131 -17.07 16.95 -9.04
CA ALA A 131 -15.88 17.77 -8.82
C ALA A 131 -14.80 17.02 -8.03
N HIS A 132 -15.20 16.25 -7.00
CA HIS A 132 -14.26 15.44 -6.22
C HIS A 132 -13.64 14.30 -7.06
N GLN A 133 -14.43 13.63 -7.89
CA GLN A 133 -13.91 12.59 -8.80
C GLN A 133 -12.96 13.17 -9.86
N ALA A 134 -13.30 14.32 -10.44
CA ALA A 134 -12.42 15.01 -11.38
C ALA A 134 -11.08 15.41 -10.74
N HIS A 135 -11.10 15.88 -9.49
CA HIS A 135 -9.88 16.21 -8.76
C HIS A 135 -9.00 14.97 -8.48
N LEU A 136 -9.60 13.85 -8.07
CA LEU A 136 -8.89 12.59 -7.87
C LEU A 136 -8.27 12.07 -9.17
N ALA A 137 -9.00 12.15 -10.28
CA ALA A 137 -8.51 11.76 -11.61
C ALA A 137 -7.32 12.63 -12.06
N ALA A 138 -7.41 13.96 -11.87
CA ALA A 138 -6.33 14.89 -12.17
C ALA A 138 -5.08 14.62 -11.31
N GLN A 139 -5.24 14.35 -10.01
CA GLN A 139 -4.13 13.99 -9.14
C GLN A 139 -3.47 12.67 -9.55
N ALA A 140 -4.25 11.66 -9.94
CA ALA A 140 -3.74 10.39 -10.43
C ALA A 140 -2.95 10.56 -11.74
N GLN A 141 -3.42 11.41 -12.65
CA GLN A 141 -2.70 11.74 -13.89
C GLN A 141 -1.39 12.49 -13.61
N ALA A 142 -1.39 13.47 -12.71
CA ALA A 142 -0.19 14.18 -12.29
C ALA A 142 0.86 13.24 -11.68
N ARG A 143 0.43 12.27 -10.84
CA ARG A 143 1.32 11.24 -10.29
C ARG A 143 1.90 10.33 -11.37
N LYS A 144 1.09 9.92 -12.37
CA LYS A 144 1.57 9.12 -13.50
C LYS A 144 2.62 9.88 -14.33
N GLN A 145 2.41 11.18 -14.55
CA GLN A 145 3.39 12.02 -15.25
C GLN A 145 4.68 12.19 -14.45
N ALA A 146 4.59 12.42 -13.13
CA ALA A 146 5.75 12.51 -12.26
C ALA A 146 6.57 11.20 -12.27
N ARG A 147 5.92 10.03 -12.24
CA ARG A 147 6.59 8.72 -12.36
C ARG A 147 7.28 8.56 -13.71
N LYS A 148 6.61 8.90 -14.82
CA LYS A 148 7.25 8.85 -16.15
C LYS A 148 8.51 9.74 -16.23
N LEU A 149 8.48 10.92 -15.62
CA LEU A 149 9.64 11.82 -15.57
C LEU A 149 10.75 11.28 -14.66
N SER A 150 10.43 10.65 -13.51
CA SER A 150 11.44 10.01 -12.67
C SER A 150 12.08 8.82 -13.36
N ASP A 151 11.29 7.98 -14.03
CA ASP A 151 11.76 6.78 -14.71
C ASP A 151 12.65 7.16 -15.91
N ALA A 152 12.28 8.19 -16.66
CA ALA A 152 13.11 8.73 -17.73
C ALA A 152 14.44 9.29 -17.22
N LYS A 153 14.43 10.01 -16.08
CA LYS A 153 15.66 10.51 -15.45
C LYS A 153 16.56 9.36 -14.96
N LEU A 154 15.98 8.33 -14.35
CA LEU A 154 16.74 7.16 -13.90
C LEU A 154 17.32 6.36 -15.06
N ALA A 155 16.57 6.23 -16.17
CA ALA A 155 17.09 5.60 -17.38
C ALA A 155 18.27 6.36 -17.98
N GLU A 156 18.21 7.69 -18.00
CA GLU A 156 19.32 8.53 -18.46
C GLU A 156 20.53 8.43 -17.53
N ILE A 157 20.31 8.48 -16.20
CA ILE A 157 21.37 8.26 -15.21
C ILE A 157 22.02 6.89 -15.41
N ASN A 158 21.24 5.83 -15.59
CA ASN A 158 21.79 4.49 -15.81
C ASN A 158 22.57 4.39 -17.11
N ARG A 159 22.13 5.05 -18.17
CA ARG A 159 22.87 5.13 -19.44
C ARG A 159 24.21 5.86 -19.28
N GLU A 160 24.23 6.97 -18.56
CA GLU A 160 25.47 7.69 -18.24
C GLU A 160 26.38 6.87 -17.30
N LEU A 161 25.80 6.08 -16.39
CA LEU A 161 26.54 5.11 -15.56
C LEU A 161 27.13 3.95 -16.37
N GLU A 162 26.46 3.49 -17.43
CA GLU A 162 27.00 2.49 -18.37
C GLU A 162 28.17 3.04 -19.21
N HIS A 163 28.24 4.36 -19.39
CA HIS A 163 29.33 5.04 -20.08
C HIS A 163 30.50 5.42 -19.14
N LEU A 164 30.33 5.30 -17.82
CA LEU A 164 31.39 5.46 -16.85
C LEU A 164 32.36 4.27 -16.90
N HIS A 165 33.64 4.55 -16.77
CA HIS A 165 34.72 3.60 -17.04
C HIS A 165 34.63 2.37 -16.10
N PRO A 166 34.85 1.13 -16.60
CA PRO A 166 34.64 -0.12 -15.82
C PRO A 166 35.37 -0.19 -14.47
N SER A 167 36.44 0.57 -14.31
CA SER A 167 37.22 0.69 -13.07
C SER A 167 36.44 1.30 -11.89
N LEU A 168 35.42 2.13 -12.15
CA LEU A 168 34.60 2.76 -11.10
C LEU A 168 33.53 1.82 -10.53
N HIS A 169 33.12 0.78 -11.26
CA HIS A 169 32.17 -0.22 -10.76
C HIS A 169 32.79 -1.08 -9.65
N THR A 170 34.09 -1.37 -9.73
CA THR A 170 34.81 -2.13 -8.70
C THR A 170 34.90 -1.34 -7.39
N GLU A 171 35.21 -0.04 -7.45
CA GLU A 171 35.31 0.82 -6.26
C GLU A 171 33.96 0.99 -5.55
N HIS A 172 32.87 1.14 -6.30
CA HIS A 172 31.53 1.30 -5.71
C HIS A 172 31.08 0.06 -4.92
N HIS A 173 31.36 -1.14 -5.44
CA HIS A 173 31.02 -2.38 -4.77
C HIS A 173 31.78 -2.55 -3.45
N HIS A 174 33.07 -2.20 -3.42
CA HIS A 174 33.86 -2.23 -2.18
C HIS A 174 33.33 -1.23 -1.15
N ILE A 175 33.00 0.00 -1.55
CA ILE A 175 32.50 1.05 -0.64
C ILE A 175 31.16 0.66 0.00
N LEU A 176 30.23 0.05 -0.78
CA LEU A 176 28.96 -0.41 -0.23
C LEU A 176 29.13 -1.59 0.73
N PHE A 177 30.05 -2.52 0.41
CA PHE A 177 30.35 -3.67 1.27
C PHE A 177 31.01 -3.25 2.58
N ASP A 178 31.94 -2.30 2.53
CA ASP A 178 32.64 -1.77 3.69
C ASP A 178 31.68 -1.00 4.61
N ASN A 179 30.73 -0.24 4.04
CA ASN A 179 29.68 0.44 4.80
C ASN A 179 28.69 -0.56 5.44
N ALA A 180 28.29 -1.61 4.72
CA ALA A 180 27.39 -2.62 5.26
C ALA A 180 28.04 -3.42 6.40
N THR A 181 29.33 -3.73 6.29
CA THR A 181 30.09 -4.44 7.34
C THR A 181 30.37 -3.56 8.55
N THR A 182 30.61 -2.26 8.36
CA THR A 182 30.72 -1.31 9.49
C THR A 182 29.38 -1.10 10.20
N MET A 183 28.27 -1.02 9.47
CA MET A 183 26.93 -0.96 10.08
C MET A 183 26.60 -2.25 10.83
N ALA A 184 26.88 -3.42 10.25
CA ALA A 184 26.63 -4.70 10.92
C ALA A 184 27.49 -4.92 12.19
N THR A 185 28.67 -4.31 12.27
CA THR A 185 29.53 -4.39 13.47
C THR A 185 29.16 -3.38 14.55
N THR A 186 28.40 -2.34 14.21
CA THR A 186 27.97 -1.28 15.14
C THR A 186 26.52 -1.44 15.59
N THR A 187 25.71 -2.22 14.88
CA THR A 187 24.33 -2.51 15.27
C THR A 187 24.32 -3.60 16.35
N THR A 188 23.89 -3.27 17.57
CA THR A 188 23.72 -4.26 18.64
C THR A 188 22.32 -4.87 18.60
N VAL A 189 22.12 -6.03 19.23
CA VAL A 189 20.81 -6.71 19.26
C VAL A 189 19.72 -5.86 19.92
N ASP A 190 20.11 -4.87 20.73
CA ASP A 190 19.19 -3.90 21.36
C ASP A 190 18.74 -2.77 20.40
N ASP A 191 19.37 -2.64 19.21
CA ASP A 191 19.02 -1.66 18.18
C ASP A 191 18.09 -2.23 17.08
N LEU A 192 17.74 -3.53 17.16
CA LEU A 192 16.82 -4.25 16.28
C LEU A 192 15.43 -4.40 16.90
#